data_AF-A0A3R8S4G7-F1
#
_entry.id   AF-A0A3R8S4G7-F1
#
_cell.length_a   1.000
_cell.length_b   1.000
_cell.length_c   1.000
_cell.angle_alpha   90.00
_cell.angle_beta   90.00
_cell.angle_gamma   90.00
#
_symmetry.space_group_name_H-M   'P 1'
#
loop_
_entity.id
_entity.type
_entity.pdbx_description
1 polymer ?
#
loop_
_entity_poly.entity_id
_entity_poly.type
_entity_poly.pdbx_seq_one_letter_code
_entity_poly.pdbx_strand_id
1 'polypeptide(L)'
;MMIKNVVASCVLGLACVAGVAHAATAVAEPATTETSLRQSMQEALWPADIVQAAGDYLRRYPNGDWADAARALYERASGTAQVLSRSDVRLYRGAFQADLLPTPVKDDLRKAALGDPAAAVRLAHAYKQSGGDKAGSRYVGWLQYAATLGHEKAAYELALHFRTQDQPVLASQYEARAVALGYVTPTVLDHVRK
;
A
#
# COMPACT_ATOMS: atom_id res chain seq x y z
N MET A 1 -23.79 -24.57 -58.51
CA MET A 1 -25.05 -25.22 -58.04
C MET A 1 -25.62 -24.31 -56.95
N MET A 2 -26.36 -23.28 -57.36
CA MET A 2 -27.84 -23.18 -57.42
C MET A 2 -28.44 -22.48 -56.19
N ILE A 3 -28.93 -21.28 -56.48
CA ILE A 3 -29.82 -20.37 -55.74
C ILE A 3 -31.12 -21.05 -55.33
N LYS A 4 -31.63 -20.77 -54.10
CA LYS A 4 -33.04 -20.47 -53.72
C LYS A 4 -32.99 -19.67 -52.40
N ASN A 5 -33.27 -18.37 -52.28
CA ASN A 5 -34.48 -17.58 -52.49
C ASN A 5 -35.73 -18.08 -51.74
N VAL A 6 -36.24 -17.20 -50.85
CA VAL A 6 -37.63 -16.69 -50.76
C VAL A 6 -38.19 -16.59 -49.33
N VAL A 7 -38.62 -15.36 -49.06
CA VAL A 7 -39.44 -14.80 -47.99
C VAL A 7 -40.84 -15.41 -47.93
N ALA A 8 -41.39 -15.61 -46.72
CA ALA A 8 -42.83 -15.72 -46.52
C ALA A 8 -43.27 -14.82 -45.36
N SER A 9 -43.97 -13.75 -45.71
CA SER A 9 -44.78 -12.93 -44.82
C SER A 9 -45.95 -13.72 -44.24
N CYS A 10 -46.29 -13.48 -42.97
CA CYS A 10 -47.67 -13.61 -42.48
C CYS A 10 -47.98 -12.45 -41.54
N VAL A 11 -49.07 -11.75 -41.88
CA VAL A 11 -49.69 -10.61 -41.20
C VAL A 11 -50.58 -11.11 -40.05
N LEU A 12 -50.90 -10.21 -39.12
CA LEU A 12 -51.92 -10.21 -38.04
C LEU A 12 -51.23 -10.15 -36.66
N GLY A 13 -51.49 -9.19 -35.78
CA GLY A 13 -52.60 -8.26 -35.66
C GLY A 13 -52.92 -8.14 -34.17
N LEU A 14 -53.07 -6.89 -33.71
CA LEU A 14 -53.85 -6.49 -32.54
C LEU A 14 -53.41 -6.91 -31.11
N ALA A 15 -52.77 -5.93 -30.46
CA ALA A 15 -53.05 -5.41 -29.11
C ALA A 15 -53.73 -6.31 -28.06
N CYS A 16 -52.99 -6.60 -26.99
CA CYS A 16 -53.40 -6.41 -25.59
C CYS A 16 -52.13 -6.36 -24.72
N VAL A 17 -51.58 -5.17 -24.51
CA VAL A 17 -50.45 -4.96 -23.58
C VAL A 17 -51.04 -4.91 -22.18
N ALA A 18 -51.11 -6.05 -21.51
CA ALA A 18 -51.24 -6.09 -20.06
C ALA A 18 -49.92 -5.58 -19.48
N GLY A 19 -49.90 -4.31 -19.10
CA GLY A 19 -48.79 -3.70 -18.37
C GLY A 19 -48.64 -4.39 -17.02
N VAL A 20 -47.80 -5.42 -16.96
CA VAL A 20 -47.18 -5.81 -15.70
C VAL A 20 -46.13 -4.74 -15.44
N ALA A 21 -46.54 -3.72 -14.69
CA ALA A 21 -45.60 -2.80 -14.08
C ALA A 21 -44.72 -3.63 -13.14
N HIS A 22 -43.59 -4.12 -13.67
CA HIS A 22 -42.52 -4.60 -12.84
C HIS A 22 -42.02 -3.35 -12.12
N ALA A 23 -42.54 -3.15 -10.90
CA ALA A 23 -41.98 -2.19 -9.97
C ALA A 23 -40.51 -2.60 -9.85
N ALA A 24 -39.65 -1.85 -10.55
CA ALA A 24 -38.23 -1.94 -10.36
C ALA A 24 -38.00 -1.55 -8.90
N THR A 25 -37.90 -2.56 -8.05
CA THR A 25 -37.35 -2.41 -6.71
C THR A 25 -35.98 -1.80 -6.93
N ALA A 26 -35.91 -0.48 -6.76
CA ALA A 26 -34.64 0.21 -6.64
C ALA A 26 -33.94 -0.50 -5.48
N VAL A 27 -32.94 -1.31 -5.81
CA VAL A 27 -32.03 -1.89 -4.83
C VAL A 27 -31.40 -0.67 -4.17
N ALA A 28 -31.89 -0.33 -2.97
CA ALA A 28 -31.32 0.73 -2.19
C ALA A 28 -29.85 0.37 -1.99
N GLU A 29 -28.95 1.18 -2.55
CA GLU A 29 -27.53 1.09 -2.18
C GLU A 29 -27.46 1.09 -0.66
N PRO A 30 -26.71 0.16 -0.04
CA PRO A 30 -26.62 0.11 1.40
C PRO A 30 -26.12 1.46 1.88
N ALA A 31 -26.96 2.17 2.65
CA ALA A 31 -26.63 3.49 3.18
C ALA A 31 -25.31 3.36 3.95
N THR A 32 -24.24 3.97 3.43
CA THR A 32 -22.93 3.91 4.07
C THR A 32 -23.03 4.58 5.44
N THR A 33 -22.95 3.79 6.50
CA THR A 33 -23.07 4.26 7.88
C THR A 33 -21.77 4.88 8.35
N GLU A 34 -21.84 5.71 9.39
CA GLU A 34 -20.64 6.23 10.05
C GLU A 34 -19.74 5.08 10.55
N THR A 35 -20.36 4.03 11.12
CA THR A 35 -19.67 2.82 11.57
C THR A 35 -18.89 2.14 10.45
N SER A 36 -19.46 1.98 9.25
CA SER A 36 -18.76 1.34 8.14
C SER A 36 -17.61 2.19 7.59
N LEU A 37 -17.75 3.52 7.53
CA LEU A 37 -16.63 4.40 7.14
C LEU A 37 -15.50 4.35 8.17
N ARG A 38 -15.87 4.35 9.46
CA ARG A 38 -14.91 4.19 10.55
C ARG A 38 -14.14 2.87 10.46
N GLN A 39 -14.83 1.76 10.24
CA GLN A 39 -14.19 0.45 10.08
C GLN A 39 -13.24 0.44 8.88
N SER A 40 -13.67 0.98 7.73
CA SER A 40 -12.83 1.07 6.52
C SER A 40 -11.51 1.79 6.79
N MET A 41 -11.52 2.98 7.43
CA MET A 41 -10.27 3.69 7.75
C MET A 41 -9.41 3.00 8.82
N GLN A 42 -10.02 2.19 9.69
CA GLN A 42 -9.32 1.42 10.73
C GLN A 42 -8.66 0.15 10.19
N GLU A 43 -9.23 -0.45 9.15
CA GLU A 43 -8.76 -1.73 8.60
C GLU A 43 -7.82 -1.55 7.40
N ALA A 44 -7.91 -0.42 6.70
CA ALA A 44 -7.03 -0.13 5.56
C ALA A 44 -5.54 -0.22 5.93
N LEU A 45 -4.76 -0.97 5.15
CA LEU A 45 -3.32 -1.17 5.37
C LEU A 45 -2.45 -0.42 4.36
N TRP A 46 -2.96 -0.14 3.16
CA TRP A 46 -2.22 0.62 2.16
C TRP A 46 -2.40 2.12 2.40
N PRO A 47 -1.31 2.92 2.47
CA PRO A 47 -1.41 4.34 2.81
C PRO A 47 -2.40 5.14 1.95
N ALA A 48 -2.43 4.93 0.63
CA ALA A 48 -3.37 5.66 -0.23
C ALA A 48 -4.84 5.31 0.09
N ASP A 49 -5.12 4.07 0.50
CA ASP A 49 -6.47 3.66 0.90
C ASP A 49 -6.86 4.26 2.25
N ILE A 50 -5.90 4.37 3.18
CA ILE A 50 -6.11 5.05 4.47
C ILE A 50 -6.46 6.53 4.22
N VAL A 51 -5.72 7.21 3.34
CA VAL A 51 -5.99 8.59 2.93
C VAL A 51 -7.39 8.72 2.34
N GLN A 52 -7.76 7.83 1.41
CA GLN A 52 -9.08 7.84 0.80
C GLN A 52 -10.20 7.62 1.83
N ALA A 53 -10.10 6.55 2.63
CA ALA A 53 -11.12 6.19 3.62
C ALA A 53 -11.29 7.26 4.70
N ALA A 54 -10.18 7.83 5.21
CA ALA A 54 -10.24 8.93 6.17
C ALA A 54 -10.83 10.21 5.55
N GLY A 55 -10.49 10.52 4.29
CA GLY A 55 -11.06 11.66 3.57
C GLY A 55 -12.56 11.51 3.31
N ASP A 56 -13.02 10.30 2.99
CA ASP A 56 -14.44 10.02 2.81
C ASP A 56 -15.21 10.12 4.13
N TYR A 57 -14.63 9.65 5.25
CA TYR A 57 -15.20 9.86 6.59
C TYR A 57 -15.34 11.36 6.89
N LEU A 58 -14.28 12.16 6.70
CA LEU A 58 -14.30 13.59 7.00
C LEU A 58 -15.25 14.39 6.11
N ARG A 59 -15.45 13.97 4.85
CA ARG A 59 -16.41 14.59 3.94
C ARG A 59 -17.85 14.39 4.42
N ARG A 60 -18.16 13.22 4.99
CA ARG A 60 -19.52 12.86 5.41
C ARG A 60 -19.83 13.24 6.85
N TYR A 61 -18.85 13.12 7.74
CA TYR A 61 -18.95 13.33 9.18
C TYR A 61 -17.84 14.28 9.68
N PRO A 62 -17.81 15.54 9.22
CA PRO A 62 -16.71 16.47 9.53
C PRO A 62 -16.56 16.79 11.02
N ASN A 63 -17.65 16.65 11.78
CA ASN A 63 -17.72 16.86 13.24
C ASN A 63 -18.18 15.58 13.97
N GLY A 64 -18.04 14.40 13.36
CA GLY A 64 -18.36 13.12 14.00
C GLY A 64 -17.37 12.76 15.11
N ASP A 65 -17.73 11.78 15.94
CA ASP A 65 -16.93 11.38 17.11
C ASP A 65 -15.50 10.94 16.75
N TRP A 66 -15.28 10.49 15.51
CA TRP A 66 -13.98 10.04 15.02
C TRP A 66 -13.28 11.03 14.09
N ALA A 67 -13.78 12.27 13.96
CA ALA A 67 -13.23 13.24 13.02
C ALA A 67 -11.76 13.61 13.33
N ASP A 68 -11.39 13.75 14.60
CA ASP A 68 -10.00 14.04 14.99
C ASP A 68 -9.06 12.89 14.64
N ALA A 69 -9.49 11.65 14.93
CA ALA A 69 -8.76 10.45 14.56
C ALA A 69 -8.62 10.31 13.04
N ALA A 70 -9.68 10.61 12.29
CA ALA A 70 -9.66 10.59 10.83
C ALA A 70 -8.69 11.64 10.25
N ARG A 71 -8.64 12.86 10.80
CA ARG A 71 -7.63 13.87 10.39
C ARG A 71 -6.22 13.40 10.67
N ALA A 72 -5.96 12.87 11.86
CA ALA A 72 -4.64 12.34 12.21
C ALA A 72 -4.22 11.17 11.29
N LEU A 73 -5.14 10.26 10.94
CA LEU A 73 -4.88 9.19 9.98
C LEU A 73 -4.59 9.73 8.59
N TYR A 74 -5.40 10.69 8.12
CA TYR A 74 -5.23 11.32 6.81
C TYR A 74 -3.86 11.98 6.69
N GLU A 75 -3.47 12.80 7.66
CA GLU A 75 -2.18 13.51 7.66
C GLU A 75 -1.01 12.53 7.64
N ARG A 76 -1.01 11.56 8.56
CA ARG A 76 0.06 10.56 8.66
C ARG A 76 0.18 9.70 7.40
N ALA A 77 -0.94 9.24 6.86
CA ALA A 77 -0.96 8.39 5.67
C ALA A 77 -0.67 9.17 4.38
N SER A 78 -0.96 10.47 4.32
CA SER A 78 -0.66 11.31 3.15
C SER A 78 0.84 11.43 2.92
N GLY A 79 1.61 11.69 3.99
CA GLY A 79 3.07 11.75 3.91
C GLY A 79 3.69 10.42 3.46
N THR A 80 3.19 9.30 3.98
CA THR A 80 3.69 7.96 3.58
C THR A 80 3.27 7.56 2.17
N ALA A 81 2.06 7.90 1.74
CA ALA A 81 1.62 7.69 0.36
C ALA A 81 2.51 8.46 -0.63
N GLN A 82 2.93 9.68 -0.28
CA GLN A 82 3.90 10.45 -1.08
C GLN A 82 5.28 9.80 -1.10
N VAL A 83 5.74 9.22 0.01
CA VAL A 83 7.01 8.47 0.02
C VAL A 83 6.95 7.25 -0.89
N LEU A 84 5.84 6.51 -0.87
CA LEU A 84 5.64 5.31 -1.70
C LEU A 84 5.47 5.59 -3.20
N SER A 85 5.17 6.84 -3.59
CA SER A 85 5.10 7.24 -4.99
C SER A 85 6.46 7.58 -5.60
N ARG A 86 7.52 7.66 -4.79
CA ARG A 86 8.87 7.94 -5.27
C ARG A 86 9.45 6.73 -6.00
N SER A 87 10.20 6.99 -7.08
CA SER A 87 10.79 5.94 -7.92
C SER A 87 11.92 5.14 -7.25
N ASP A 88 12.55 5.71 -6.22
CA ASP A 88 13.61 5.07 -5.43
C ASP A 88 13.07 4.07 -4.38
N VAL A 89 11.76 4.10 -4.09
CA VAL A 89 11.09 3.18 -3.16
C VAL A 89 10.34 2.11 -3.94
N ARG A 90 10.94 0.91 -4.07
CA ARG A 90 10.32 -0.22 -4.80
C ARG A 90 9.38 -1.03 -3.92
N LEU A 91 8.44 -0.35 -3.26
CA LEU A 91 7.48 -0.96 -2.35
C LEU A 91 6.05 -0.64 -2.80
N TYR A 92 5.32 -1.66 -3.23
CA TYR A 92 3.98 -1.53 -3.82
C TYR A 92 2.89 -2.09 -2.90
N ARG A 93 1.62 -1.84 -3.26
CA ARG A 93 0.42 -2.32 -2.56
C ARG A 93 0.51 -3.75 -2.04
N GLY A 94 1.00 -4.68 -2.86
CA GLY A 94 1.11 -6.09 -2.45
C GLY A 94 2.06 -6.35 -1.27
N ALA A 95 2.89 -5.39 -0.86
CA ALA A 95 3.73 -5.48 0.33
C ALA A 95 2.94 -5.33 1.63
N PHE A 96 1.78 -4.70 1.55
CA PHE A 96 0.93 -4.38 2.70
C PHE A 96 -0.16 -5.44 2.90
N GLN A 97 0.18 -6.70 2.64
CA GLN A 97 -0.72 -7.85 2.80
C GLN A 97 -0.35 -8.62 4.07
N ALA A 98 -1.29 -8.66 5.03
CA ALA A 98 -1.06 -9.28 6.34
C ALA A 98 -0.96 -10.82 6.31
N ASP A 99 -1.51 -11.46 5.27
CA ASP A 99 -1.64 -12.92 5.21
C ASP A 99 -0.31 -13.67 5.16
N LEU A 100 0.74 -13.01 4.69
CA LEU A 100 2.07 -13.58 4.50
C LEU A 100 2.97 -13.42 5.73
N LEU A 101 2.49 -12.80 6.81
CA LEU A 101 3.30 -12.39 7.96
C LEU A 101 2.85 -13.06 9.26
N PRO A 102 3.78 -13.43 10.16
CA PRO A 102 3.45 -13.84 11.52
C PRO A 102 2.66 -12.74 12.24
N THR A 103 1.72 -13.13 13.11
CA THR A 103 0.87 -12.21 13.89
C THR A 103 1.60 -11.04 14.54
N PRO A 104 2.73 -11.19 15.25
CA PRO A 104 3.41 -10.04 15.87
C PRO A 104 3.93 -9.00 14.86
N VAL A 105 4.12 -9.39 13.60
CA VAL A 105 4.59 -8.51 12.52
C VAL A 105 3.42 -7.86 11.77
N LYS A 106 2.19 -8.38 11.92
CA LYS A 106 0.99 -7.78 11.28
C LYS A 106 0.72 -6.38 11.80
N ASP A 107 0.92 -6.13 13.09
CA ASP A 107 0.75 -4.79 13.69
C ASP A 107 1.75 -3.78 13.10
N ASP A 108 2.92 -4.24 12.69
CA ASP A 108 3.94 -3.38 12.08
C ASP A 108 3.52 -2.90 10.69
N LEU A 109 2.66 -3.63 9.95
CA LEU A 109 2.13 -3.14 8.68
C LEU A 109 1.37 -1.82 8.86
N ARG A 110 0.48 -1.76 9.85
CA ARG A 110 -0.31 -0.56 10.10
C ARG A 110 0.55 0.57 10.64
N LYS A 111 1.51 0.28 11.52
CA LYS A 111 2.47 1.29 12.02
C LYS A 111 3.30 1.86 10.87
N ALA A 112 3.83 1.01 10.00
CA ALA A 112 4.63 1.42 8.84
C ALA A 112 3.79 2.22 7.82
N ALA A 113 2.54 1.82 7.59
CA ALA A 113 1.60 2.57 6.76
C ALA A 113 1.33 3.99 7.29
N LEU A 114 1.36 4.15 8.61
CA LEU A 114 1.21 5.42 9.31
C LEU A 114 2.54 6.13 9.65
N GLY A 115 3.62 5.69 9.01
CA GLY A 115 4.91 6.39 8.98
C GLY A 115 5.90 6.00 10.06
N ASP A 116 5.74 4.84 10.72
CA ASP A 116 6.75 4.30 11.63
C ASP A 116 7.91 3.65 10.83
N PRO A 117 9.10 4.27 10.79
CA PRO A 117 10.25 3.69 10.09
C PRO A 117 10.79 2.42 10.77
N ALA A 118 10.70 2.31 12.09
CA ALA A 118 11.21 1.15 12.82
C ALA A 118 10.34 -0.09 12.56
N ALA A 119 9.02 0.10 12.42
CA ALA A 119 8.11 -0.94 11.97
C ALA A 119 8.46 -1.43 10.55
N ALA A 120 8.77 -0.52 9.64
CA ALA A 120 9.23 -0.87 8.29
C ALA A 120 10.53 -1.70 8.30
N VAL A 121 11.48 -1.38 9.19
CA VAL A 121 12.70 -2.19 9.37
C VAL A 121 12.38 -3.58 9.88
N ARG A 122 11.52 -3.72 10.90
CA ARG A 122 11.09 -5.04 11.40
C ARG A 122 10.41 -5.88 10.32
N LEU A 123 9.58 -5.27 9.48
CA LEU A 123 8.99 -5.91 8.30
C LEU A 123 10.04 -6.38 7.29
N ALA A 124 11.05 -5.55 7.00
CA ALA A 124 12.16 -5.94 6.12
C ALA A 124 12.83 -7.21 6.62
N HIS A 125 13.20 -7.26 7.90
CA HIS A 125 13.84 -8.42 8.49
C HIS A 125 12.93 -9.64 8.55
N ALA A 126 11.64 -9.46 8.83
CA ALA A 126 10.67 -10.56 8.81
C ALA A 126 10.59 -11.23 7.43
N TYR A 127 10.55 -10.44 6.35
CA TYR A 127 10.59 -10.99 4.98
C TYR A 127 11.92 -11.66 4.64
N LYS A 128 13.04 -11.09 5.11
CA LYS A 128 14.37 -11.72 4.93
C LYS A 128 14.45 -13.09 5.63
N GLN A 129 13.83 -13.22 6.80
CA GLN A 129 13.81 -14.46 7.59
C GLN A 129 12.82 -15.49 7.05
N SER A 130 11.65 -15.05 6.55
CA SER A 130 10.63 -15.97 6.01
C SER A 130 11.08 -16.70 4.74
N GLY A 131 12.04 -16.11 4.00
CA GLY A 131 12.47 -16.64 2.71
C GLY A 131 11.38 -16.57 1.64
N GLY A 132 11.62 -17.25 0.52
CA GLY A 132 10.74 -17.27 -0.66
C GLY A 132 11.13 -16.28 -1.76
N ASP A 133 10.53 -16.44 -2.94
CA ASP A 133 10.96 -15.77 -4.18
C ASP A 133 10.95 -14.23 -4.11
N LYS A 134 10.08 -13.66 -3.26
CA LYS A 134 9.94 -12.20 -3.08
C LYS A 134 10.67 -11.68 -1.84
N ALA A 135 11.30 -12.52 -1.04
CA ALA A 135 11.93 -12.10 0.22
C ALA A 135 12.99 -11.02 0.02
N GLY A 136 13.89 -11.21 -0.95
CA GLY A 136 14.97 -10.26 -1.23
C GLY A 136 14.43 -8.89 -1.68
N SER A 137 13.47 -8.88 -2.61
CA SER A 137 12.87 -7.63 -3.10
C SER A 137 12.03 -6.94 -2.03
N ARG A 138 11.31 -7.68 -1.18
CA ARG A 138 10.59 -7.14 -0.02
C ARG A 138 11.53 -6.54 1.01
N TYR A 139 12.60 -7.25 1.35
CA TYR A 139 13.62 -6.77 2.27
C TYR A 139 14.20 -5.43 1.81
N VAL A 140 14.66 -5.34 0.56
CA VAL A 140 15.22 -4.10 0.01
C VAL A 140 14.17 -3.00 -0.04
N GLY A 141 12.96 -3.28 -0.55
CA GLY A 141 11.89 -2.28 -0.65
C GLY A 141 11.46 -1.69 0.69
N TRP A 142 11.36 -2.52 1.73
CA TRP A 142 11.02 -2.06 3.09
C TRP A 142 12.15 -1.23 3.71
N LEU A 143 13.42 -1.58 3.48
CA LEU A 143 14.54 -0.75 3.93
C LEU A 143 14.60 0.59 3.17
N GLN A 144 14.34 0.60 1.86
CA GLN A 144 14.28 1.83 1.07
C GLN A 144 13.19 2.77 1.59
N TYR A 145 12.03 2.21 1.91
CA TYR A 145 10.94 2.93 2.54
C TYR A 145 11.34 3.50 3.90
N ALA A 146 11.91 2.69 4.80
CA ALA A 146 12.38 3.14 6.12
C ALA A 146 13.47 4.22 6.05
N ALA A 147 14.45 4.05 5.16
CA ALA A 147 15.50 5.05 4.92
C ALA A 147 14.94 6.36 4.37
N THR A 148 13.85 6.29 3.60
CA THR A 148 13.17 7.47 3.06
C THR A 148 12.38 8.20 4.13
N LEU A 149 11.80 7.47 5.07
CA LEU A 149 11.17 8.01 6.29
C LEU A 149 12.18 8.54 7.32
N GLY A 150 13.48 8.38 7.09
CA GLY A 150 14.54 8.96 7.92
C GLY A 150 15.23 7.98 8.88
N HIS A 151 15.06 6.67 8.72
CA HIS A 151 15.76 5.69 9.54
C HIS A 151 17.22 5.54 9.11
N GLU A 152 18.12 6.08 9.91
CA GLU A 152 19.56 6.16 9.64
C GLU A 152 20.20 4.77 9.52
N LYS A 153 19.84 3.85 10.43
CA LYS A 153 20.34 2.47 10.40
C LYS A 153 19.83 1.68 9.19
N ALA A 154 18.63 2.02 8.67
CA ALA A 154 18.10 1.34 7.49
C ALA A 154 18.84 1.77 6.23
N ALA A 155 19.19 3.07 6.15
CA ALA A 155 20.05 3.59 5.09
C ALA A 155 21.43 2.92 5.13
N TYR A 156 22.05 2.79 6.31
CA TYR A 156 23.34 2.11 6.41
C TYR A 156 23.25 0.62 6.06
N GLU A 157 22.18 -0.06 6.47
CA GLU A 157 21.97 -1.46 6.13
C GLU A 157 21.82 -1.68 4.61
N LEU A 158 21.15 -0.76 3.90
CA LEU A 158 21.12 -0.77 2.43
C LEU A 158 22.50 -0.57 1.83
N ALA A 159 23.32 0.31 2.41
CA ALA A 159 24.68 0.51 1.95
C ALA A 159 25.47 -0.80 2.00
N LEU A 160 25.41 -1.51 3.14
CA LEU A 160 26.04 -2.82 3.30
C LEU A 160 25.47 -3.84 2.32
N HIS A 161 24.15 -3.88 2.14
CA HIS A 161 23.51 -4.79 1.19
C HIS A 161 24.03 -4.58 -0.24
N PHE A 162 24.08 -3.34 -0.73
CA PHE A 162 24.58 -3.06 -2.08
C PHE A 162 26.08 -3.31 -2.24
N ARG A 163 26.89 -3.18 -1.19
CA ARG A 163 28.30 -3.63 -1.22
C ARG A 163 28.41 -5.13 -1.47
N THR A 164 27.56 -5.93 -0.83
CA THR A 164 27.55 -7.40 -1.05
C THR A 164 27.04 -7.82 -2.43
N GLN A 165 26.42 -6.90 -3.17
CA GLN A 165 25.90 -7.14 -4.52
C GLN A 165 26.76 -6.47 -5.61
N ASP A 166 28.00 -6.09 -5.30
CA ASP A 166 28.93 -5.41 -6.22
C ASP A 166 28.33 -4.14 -6.86
N GLN A 167 27.51 -3.40 -6.10
CA GLN A 167 26.90 -2.14 -6.52
C GLN A 167 27.46 -0.95 -5.69
N PRO A 168 28.75 -0.59 -5.89
CA PRO A 168 29.44 0.38 -5.02
C PRO A 168 28.86 1.79 -5.09
N VAL A 169 28.30 2.19 -6.23
CA VAL A 169 27.66 3.51 -6.40
C VAL A 169 26.43 3.63 -5.51
N LEU A 170 25.54 2.64 -5.51
CA LEU A 170 24.37 2.63 -4.63
C LEU A 170 24.78 2.53 -3.17
N ALA A 171 25.78 1.70 -2.86
CA ALA A 171 26.31 1.59 -1.52
C ALA A 171 26.76 2.96 -0.95
N SER A 172 27.56 3.69 -1.73
CA SER A 172 28.05 5.02 -1.37
C SER A 172 26.91 6.03 -1.15
N GLN A 173 25.89 6.01 -2.02
CA GLN A 173 24.71 6.88 -1.87
C GLN A 173 23.95 6.63 -0.57
N TYR A 174 23.70 5.37 -0.22
CA TYR A 174 22.98 5.01 1.00
C TYR A 174 23.80 5.21 2.28
N GLU A 175 25.12 5.06 2.21
CA GLU A 175 26.02 5.40 3.31
C GLU A 175 26.02 6.92 3.58
N ALA A 176 26.15 7.74 2.52
CA ALA A 176 26.05 9.18 2.63
C ALA A 176 24.68 9.61 3.21
N ARG A 177 23.60 8.94 2.78
CA ARG A 177 22.26 9.16 3.35
C ARG A 177 22.21 8.80 4.85
N ALA A 178 22.81 7.68 5.25
CA ALA A 178 22.86 7.28 6.65
C ALA A 178 23.56 8.34 7.51
N VAL A 179 24.71 8.83 7.05
CA VAL A 179 25.46 9.90 7.71
C VAL A 179 24.65 11.20 7.79
N ALA A 180 23.96 11.57 6.70
CA ALA A 180 23.09 12.75 6.68
C ALA A 180 21.90 12.64 7.66
N LEU A 181 21.44 11.42 7.95
CA LEU A 181 20.41 11.12 8.96
C LEU A 181 20.98 11.00 10.39
N GLY A 182 22.29 11.16 10.57
CA GLY A 182 22.95 11.12 11.89
C GLY A 182 23.58 9.77 12.25
N TYR A 183 23.67 8.82 11.32
CA TYR A 183 24.38 7.57 11.58
C TYR A 183 25.89 7.83 11.65
N VAL A 184 26.51 7.42 12.76
CA VAL A 184 27.97 7.40 12.89
C VAL A 184 28.48 6.08 12.32
N THR A 185 29.11 6.13 11.16
CA THR A 185 29.71 4.94 10.56
C THR A 185 30.80 4.41 11.48
N PRO A 186 30.85 3.09 11.72
CA PRO A 186 32.00 2.50 12.38
C PRO A 186 33.24 2.86 11.56
N THR A 187 34.19 3.57 12.15
CA THR A 187 35.54 3.70 11.59
C THR A 187 36.12 2.31 11.53
N VAL A 188 35.96 1.65 10.39
CA VAL A 188 36.73 0.44 10.10
C VAL A 188 38.16 0.94 9.97
N LEU A 189 38.98 0.64 10.99
CA LEU A 189 40.41 0.70 10.85
C LEU A 189 40.76 -0.22 9.66
N ASP A 190 41.17 0.38 8.54
CA ASP A 190 41.70 -0.29 7.34
C ASP A 190 42.96 -1.09 7.72
N HIS A 191 42.76 -2.26 8.31
CA HIS A 191 43.76 -3.27 8.57
C HIS A 191 43.18 -4.49 7.84
N VAL A 192 43.70 -4.92 6.69
CA VAL A 192 45.02 -5.52 6.53
C VAL A 192 45.45 -5.37 5.08
N ARG A 193 46.59 -4.72 4.84
CA ARG A 193 47.42 -4.94 3.65
C ARG A 193 48.25 -6.20 3.94
N LYS A 194 48.07 -7.27 3.18
CA LYS A 194 49.03 -8.37 3.03
C LYS A 194 49.24 -8.65 1.56
#